data_AF-A0A069I7G3-F1
#
_entry.id   AF-A0A069I7G3-F1
#
_cell.length_a   1.000
_cell.length_b   1.000
_cell.length_c   1.000
_cell.angle_alpha   90.00
_cell.angle_beta   90.00
_cell.angle_gamma   90.00
#
_symmetry.space_group_name_H-M   'P 1'
#
loop_
_entity.id
_entity.type
_entity.pdbx_description
1 polymer ?
#
loop_
_entity_poly.entity_id
_entity_poly.type
_entity_poly.pdbx_seq_one_letter_code
_entity_poly.pdbx_strand_id
1 'polypeptide(L)'
;MNFILRWVVLAAHGIAFSIFLPTVGHAQSVDNVRYAMVLLKMKVLNMGAPAIKGEEAVAGKPAPALYFGANKMNNNFAVVDDVKNTVGGTATLFVKSGEEFIRVATNVQKDDGSRAIGTVLDPNGKAIAAIRGGGAYYGDADILGKSYITGYEPIQDSLGRVIGVYYVGYPKAQ
;
A
#
# COMPACT_ATOMS: atom_id res chain seq x y z
N MET A 1 -73.35 -13.37 35.20
CA MET A 1 -73.53 -14.74 34.68
C MET A 1 -72.35 -15.03 33.76
N ASN A 2 -71.50 -15.98 34.17
CA ASN A 2 -70.30 -16.62 33.59
C ASN A 2 -69.99 -16.36 32.09
N PHE A 3 -68.74 -16.29 31.58
CA PHE A 3 -67.67 -17.29 31.64
C PHE A 3 -66.31 -16.73 31.10
N ILE A 4 -65.25 -17.35 31.63
CA ILE A 4 -63.80 -17.41 31.31
C ILE A 4 -63.43 -17.47 29.81
N LEU A 5 -62.32 -16.82 29.39
CA LEU A 5 -61.27 -17.35 28.44
C LEU A 5 -60.07 -16.37 28.40
N ARG A 6 -58.96 -16.63 29.11
CA ARG A 6 -57.78 -17.46 28.80
C ARG A 6 -56.77 -16.79 27.83
N TRP A 7 -55.59 -16.55 28.38
CA TRP A 7 -54.39 -15.96 27.80
C TRP A 7 -53.85 -16.70 26.57
N VAL A 8 -53.38 -15.94 25.58
CA VAL A 8 -52.35 -16.38 24.62
C VAL A 8 -51.28 -15.29 24.56
N VAL A 9 -50.15 -15.53 25.21
CA VAL A 9 -48.91 -14.78 25.01
C VAL A 9 -48.25 -15.38 23.77
N LEU A 10 -48.24 -14.65 22.65
CA LEU A 10 -47.37 -14.99 21.52
C LEU A 10 -46.00 -14.36 21.78
N ALA A 11 -45.01 -15.18 22.14
CA ALA A 11 -43.62 -14.77 22.23
C ALA A 11 -43.04 -14.61 20.82
N ALA A 12 -42.98 -13.38 20.31
CA ALA A 12 -42.23 -13.04 19.12
C ALA A 12 -40.73 -13.14 19.43
N HIS A 13 -40.10 -14.24 19.04
CA HIS A 13 -38.63 -14.36 19.05
C HIS A 13 -38.08 -13.46 17.95
N GLY A 14 -37.67 -12.24 18.33
CA GLY A 14 -36.90 -11.37 17.47
C GLY A 14 -35.52 -11.98 17.21
N ILE A 15 -35.33 -12.59 16.04
CA ILE A 15 -33.99 -12.89 15.53
C ILE A 15 -33.40 -11.54 15.09
N ALA A 16 -32.58 -10.94 15.95
CA ALA A 16 -31.78 -9.79 15.58
C ALA A 16 -30.72 -10.25 14.58
N PHE A 17 -30.99 -10.07 13.29
CA PHE A 17 -29.95 -10.15 12.26
C PHE A 17 -29.04 -8.95 12.45
N SER A 18 -27.89 -9.14 13.10
CA SER A 18 -26.84 -8.12 13.16
C SER A 18 -26.27 -7.95 11.76
N ILE A 19 -26.83 -7.02 10.99
CA ILE A 19 -26.29 -6.62 9.70
C ILE A 19 -24.97 -5.90 10.00
N PHE A 20 -23.86 -6.58 9.77
CA PHE A 20 -22.54 -5.99 9.83
C PHE A 20 -22.40 -5.07 8.61
N LEU A 21 -22.81 -3.81 8.75
CA LEU A 21 -22.60 -2.81 7.72
C LEU A 21 -21.11 -2.44 7.76
N PRO A 22 -20.30 -2.81 6.74
CA PRO A 22 -18.95 -2.31 6.66
C PRO A 22 -19.03 -0.78 6.63
N THR A 23 -18.23 -0.14 7.48
CA THR A 23 -18.15 1.32 7.53
C THR A 23 -17.75 1.83 6.16
N VAL A 24 -18.66 2.58 5.52
CA VAL A 24 -18.54 3.04 4.12
C VAL A 24 -17.19 3.72 3.84
N GLY A 25 -16.61 4.41 4.83
CA GLY A 25 -15.30 5.05 4.73
C GLY A 25 -14.12 4.10 4.57
N HIS A 26 -14.14 2.89 5.16
CA HIS A 26 -13.03 1.94 5.04
C HIS A 26 -12.99 1.30 3.65
N ALA A 27 -14.16 0.91 3.12
CA ALA A 27 -14.28 0.34 1.77
C ALA A 27 -13.80 1.34 0.69
N GLN A 28 -14.27 2.59 0.75
CA GLN A 28 -13.85 3.64 -0.18
C GLN A 28 -12.33 3.89 -0.13
N SER A 29 -11.73 3.83 1.06
CA SER A 29 -10.30 4.04 1.23
C SER A 29 -9.45 2.92 0.60
N VAL A 30 -9.91 1.66 0.67
CA VAL A 30 -9.23 0.52 0.03
C VAL A 30 -9.36 0.58 -1.49
N ASP A 31 -10.50 1.03 -2.02
CA ASP A 31 -10.68 1.21 -3.46
C ASP A 31 -9.76 2.30 -4.01
N ASN A 32 -9.59 3.41 -3.28
CA ASN A 32 -8.62 4.45 -3.64
C ASN A 32 -7.18 3.91 -3.66
N VAL A 33 -6.81 3.09 -2.66
CA VAL A 33 -5.49 2.43 -2.62
C VAL A 33 -5.29 1.54 -3.84
N ARG A 34 -6.27 0.72 -4.22
CA ARG A 34 -6.17 -0.14 -5.41
C ARG A 34 -6.07 0.68 -6.69
N TYR A 35 -6.86 1.74 -6.83
CA TYR A 35 -6.81 2.62 -7.98
C TYR A 35 -5.43 3.31 -8.11
N ALA A 36 -4.89 3.83 -7.02
CA ALA A 36 -3.54 4.41 -6.98
C ALA A 36 -2.46 3.38 -7.35
N MET A 37 -2.60 2.14 -6.88
CA MET A 37 -1.67 1.05 -7.22
C MET A 37 -1.70 0.74 -8.72
N VAL A 38 -2.88 0.60 -9.31
CA VAL A 38 -3.04 0.40 -10.76
C VAL A 38 -2.42 1.55 -11.54
N LEU A 39 -2.66 2.79 -11.13
CA LEU A 39 -2.11 3.97 -11.79
C LEU A 39 -0.58 4.02 -11.71
N LEU A 40 -0.01 3.77 -10.52
CA LEU A 40 1.44 3.72 -10.32
C LEU A 40 2.07 2.67 -11.25
N LYS A 41 1.53 1.44 -11.23
CA LYS A 41 2.01 0.33 -12.07
C LYS A 41 1.88 0.63 -13.55
N MET A 42 0.75 1.19 -13.99
CA MET A 42 0.53 1.57 -15.38
C MET A 42 1.60 2.59 -15.83
N LYS A 43 1.83 3.65 -15.05
CA LYS A 43 2.79 4.70 -15.41
C LYS A 43 4.22 4.18 -15.54
N VAL A 44 4.69 3.38 -14.57
CA VAL A 44 6.06 2.83 -14.59
C VAL A 44 6.21 1.72 -15.62
N LEU A 45 5.23 0.84 -15.80
CA LEU A 45 5.31 -0.22 -16.83
C LEU A 45 5.22 0.34 -18.25
N ASN A 46 4.57 1.48 -18.45
CA ASN A 46 4.61 2.21 -19.73
C ASN A 46 6.02 2.75 -20.06
N MET A 47 6.91 2.88 -19.07
CA MET A 47 8.32 3.22 -19.30
C MET A 47 9.16 2.02 -19.75
N GLY A 48 8.67 0.80 -19.53
CA GLY A 48 9.31 -0.46 -19.90
C GLY A 48 9.38 -1.47 -18.77
N ALA A 49 9.88 -2.66 -19.07
CA ALA A 49 10.01 -3.74 -18.08
C ALA A 49 10.95 -3.36 -16.92
N PRO A 50 10.65 -3.78 -15.69
CA PRO A 50 11.49 -3.50 -14.54
C PRO A 50 12.78 -4.33 -14.56
N ALA A 51 13.89 -3.72 -14.16
CA ALA A 51 15.18 -4.39 -14.03
C ALA A 51 16.07 -3.70 -12.98
N ILE A 52 17.05 -4.44 -12.45
CA ILE A 52 18.15 -3.88 -11.67
C ILE A 52 19.37 -3.73 -12.59
N LYS A 53 20.00 -2.55 -12.60
CA LYS A 53 21.19 -2.27 -13.42
C LYS A 53 22.20 -1.45 -12.64
N GLY A 54 23.22 -2.12 -12.08
CA GLY A 54 24.24 -1.45 -11.27
C GLY A 54 23.68 -0.89 -9.95
N GLU A 55 24.34 0.14 -9.43
CA GLU A 55 24.02 0.77 -8.14
C GLU A 55 23.87 2.29 -8.30
N GLU A 56 23.06 2.87 -7.41
CA GLU A 56 22.88 4.30 -7.26
C GLU A 56 22.78 4.65 -5.78
N ALA A 57 23.51 5.68 -5.35
CA ALA A 57 23.42 6.14 -3.98
C ALA A 57 22.06 6.77 -3.67
N VAL A 58 21.42 6.35 -2.58
CA VAL A 58 20.18 6.92 -2.06
C VAL A 58 20.42 7.33 -0.62
N ALA A 59 20.19 8.61 -0.31
CA ALA A 59 20.52 9.20 1.01
C ALA A 59 21.97 8.92 1.46
N GLY A 60 22.92 8.98 0.52
CA GLY A 60 24.36 8.79 0.79
C GLY A 60 24.80 7.33 0.98
N LYS A 61 23.92 6.35 0.78
CA LYS A 61 24.25 4.91 0.87
C LYS A 61 24.05 4.22 -0.49
N PRO A 62 24.92 3.28 -0.89
CA PRO A 62 24.72 2.52 -2.12
C PRO A 62 23.42 1.69 -2.02
N ALA A 63 22.66 1.67 -3.11
CA ALA A 63 21.50 0.81 -3.28
C ALA A 63 21.46 0.30 -4.72
N PRO A 64 20.91 -0.91 -4.98
CA PRO A 64 20.68 -1.37 -6.34
C PRO A 64 19.85 -0.35 -7.13
N ALA A 65 20.23 -0.09 -8.38
CA ALA A 65 19.53 0.87 -9.21
C ALA A 65 18.35 0.19 -9.91
N LEU A 66 17.13 0.58 -9.52
CA LEU A 66 15.88 0.14 -10.12
C LEU A 66 15.60 0.93 -11.39
N TYR A 67 15.29 0.21 -12.46
CA TYR A 67 14.92 0.78 -13.75
C TYR A 67 13.54 0.27 -14.19
N PHE A 68 12.83 1.12 -14.94
CA PHE A 68 11.76 0.72 -15.84
C PHE A 68 12.15 1.14 -17.26
N GLY A 69 12.45 0.16 -18.12
CA GLY A 69 13.06 0.40 -19.42
C GLY A 69 14.41 1.13 -19.31
N ALA A 70 14.48 2.35 -19.86
CA ALA A 70 15.66 3.22 -19.81
C ALA A 70 15.67 4.16 -18.59
N ASN A 71 14.57 4.23 -17.83
CA ASN A 71 14.39 5.23 -16.78
C ASN A 71 14.87 4.68 -15.43
N LYS A 72 15.88 5.34 -14.83
CA LYS A 72 16.32 5.06 -13.45
C LYS A 72 15.33 5.65 -12.45
N MET A 73 14.90 4.86 -11.47
CA MET A 73 13.94 5.26 -10.46
C MET A 73 14.60 5.83 -9.20
N ASN A 74 15.82 5.41 -8.86
CA ASN A 74 16.53 5.92 -7.70
C ASN A 74 16.68 7.44 -7.78
N ASN A 75 16.19 8.15 -6.76
CA ASN A 75 16.12 9.62 -6.69
C ASN A 75 15.28 10.29 -7.79
N ASN A 76 14.49 9.54 -8.55
CA ASN A 76 13.55 10.07 -9.54
C ASN A 76 12.13 10.09 -8.97
N PHE A 77 11.60 11.28 -8.72
CA PHE A 77 10.33 11.46 -8.03
C PHE A 77 9.14 11.76 -8.94
N ALA A 78 9.38 11.92 -10.25
CA ALA A 78 8.37 12.39 -11.18
C ALA A 78 7.10 11.52 -11.15
N VAL A 79 7.26 10.20 -11.20
CA VAL A 79 6.12 9.28 -11.25
C VAL A 79 5.35 9.20 -9.93
N VAL A 80 6.04 9.21 -8.78
CA VAL A 80 5.37 9.14 -7.47
C VAL A 80 4.64 10.43 -7.16
N ASP A 81 5.18 11.57 -7.58
CA ASP A 81 4.52 12.87 -7.42
C ASP A 81 3.32 13.01 -8.35
N ASP A 82 3.44 12.54 -9.59
CA ASP A 82 2.35 12.53 -10.56
C ASP A 82 1.18 11.65 -10.10
N VAL A 83 1.45 10.48 -9.51
CA VAL A 83 0.40 9.66 -8.86
C VAL A 83 -0.29 10.46 -7.75
N LYS A 84 0.46 11.10 -6.85
CA LYS A 84 -0.13 11.93 -5.78
C LYS A 84 -0.95 13.09 -6.34
N ASN A 85 -0.51 13.73 -7.41
CA ASN A 85 -1.25 14.83 -8.03
C ASN A 85 -2.53 14.35 -8.74
N THR A 86 -2.53 13.12 -9.25
CA THR A 86 -3.69 12.56 -9.96
C THR A 86 -4.75 12.03 -9.00
N VAL A 87 -4.33 11.31 -7.94
CA VAL A 87 -5.26 10.54 -7.08
C VAL A 87 -5.12 10.83 -5.58
N GLY A 88 -4.27 11.79 -5.21
CA GLY A 88 -3.95 12.07 -3.82
C GLY A 88 -3.06 10.99 -3.17
N GLY A 89 -3.05 10.98 -1.83
CA GLY A 89 -2.31 9.99 -1.07
C GLY A 89 -0.79 10.06 -1.24
N THR A 90 -0.15 8.91 -1.08
CA THR A 90 1.30 8.73 -1.16
C THR A 90 1.65 7.54 -2.05
N ALA A 91 2.83 7.59 -2.66
CA ALA A 91 3.36 6.57 -3.55
C ALA A 91 4.86 6.40 -3.32
N THR A 92 5.34 5.17 -3.43
CA THR A 92 6.75 4.81 -3.22
C THR A 92 7.15 3.63 -4.09
N LEU A 93 8.40 3.65 -4.55
CA LEU A 93 9.10 2.50 -5.10
C LEU A 93 10.21 2.10 -4.13
N PHE A 94 10.22 0.84 -3.73
CA PHE A 94 11.33 0.22 -3.02
C PHE A 94 12.11 -0.71 -3.95
N VAL A 95 13.42 -0.81 -3.73
CA VAL A 95 14.30 -1.77 -4.41
C VAL A 95 14.77 -2.84 -3.42
N LYS A 96 14.83 -4.10 -3.85
CA LYS A 96 15.40 -5.18 -3.05
C LYS A 96 16.92 -5.01 -2.95
N SER A 97 17.47 -5.08 -1.75
CA SER A 97 18.90 -5.05 -1.44
C SER A 97 19.21 -6.11 -0.40
N GLY A 98 19.73 -7.27 -0.83
CA GLY A 98 19.78 -8.46 0.02
C GLY A 98 18.38 -8.85 0.51
N GLU A 99 18.20 -8.92 1.82
CA GLU A 99 16.91 -9.23 2.47
C GLU A 99 16.02 -8.01 2.76
N GLU A 100 16.54 -6.81 2.49
CA GLU A 100 15.87 -5.55 2.76
C GLU A 100 15.24 -4.95 1.49
N PHE A 101 14.34 -4.00 1.70
CA PHE A 101 13.74 -3.20 0.63
C PHE A 101 13.96 -1.72 0.93
N ILE A 102 14.82 -1.08 0.15
CA ILE A 102 15.25 0.31 0.35
C ILE A 102 14.32 1.24 -0.43
N ARG A 103 13.86 2.31 0.21
CA ARG A 103 13.00 3.33 -0.39
C ARG A 103 13.80 4.20 -1.37
N VAL A 104 13.64 3.99 -2.68
CA VAL A 104 14.45 4.67 -3.71
C VAL A 104 13.76 5.86 -4.38
N ALA A 105 12.43 5.87 -4.41
CA ALA A 105 11.62 7.00 -4.88
C ALA A 105 10.35 7.09 -4.04
N THR A 106 10.04 8.26 -3.48
CA THR A 106 8.86 8.43 -2.62
C THR A 106 8.41 9.87 -2.56
N ASN A 107 7.11 10.08 -2.38
CA ASN A 107 6.52 11.38 -1.99
C ASN A 107 6.14 11.44 -0.50
N VAL A 108 6.44 10.39 0.27
CA VAL A 108 6.33 10.40 1.74
C VAL A 108 7.41 11.33 2.29
N GLN A 109 6.98 12.30 3.09
CA GLN A 109 7.86 13.25 3.76
C GLN A 109 8.05 12.85 5.23
N LYS A 110 9.25 13.12 5.74
CA LYS A 110 9.54 13.13 7.18
C LYS A 110 9.01 14.43 7.78
N ASP A 111 9.09 14.55 9.10
CA ASP A 111 8.63 15.75 9.80
C ASP A 111 9.49 17.00 9.50
N ASP A 112 10.73 16.82 9.03
CA ASP A 112 11.60 17.89 8.53
C ASP A 112 11.25 18.36 7.10
N GLY A 113 10.22 17.78 6.47
CA GLY A 113 9.77 18.07 5.10
C GLY A 113 10.59 17.38 4.00
N SER A 114 11.71 16.74 4.33
CA SER A 114 12.51 15.97 3.39
C SER A 114 11.82 14.67 3.01
N ARG A 115 12.13 14.13 1.84
CA ARG A 115 11.61 12.82 1.40
C ARG A 115 12.22 11.71 2.24
N ALA A 116 11.41 10.71 2.59
CA ALA A 116 11.83 9.58 3.39
C ALA A 116 12.66 8.52 2.63
N ILE A 117 13.42 8.91 1.61
CA ILE A 117 14.31 8.03 0.84
C ILE A 117 15.38 7.40 1.72
N GLY A 118 15.90 6.24 1.28
CA GLY A 118 16.95 5.48 1.99
C GLY A 118 16.47 4.75 3.25
N THR A 119 15.22 4.95 3.66
CA THR A 119 14.58 4.15 4.71
C THR A 119 14.26 2.74 4.21
N VAL A 120 14.26 1.78 5.12
CA VAL A 120 13.94 0.38 4.81
C VAL A 120 12.47 0.10 5.12
N LEU A 121 11.80 -0.68 4.28
CA LEU A 121 10.49 -1.22 4.59
C LEU A 121 10.57 -2.07 5.86
N ASP A 122 9.68 -1.87 6.83
CA ASP A 122 9.70 -2.57 8.11
C ASP A 122 9.89 -4.10 7.91
N PRO A 123 11.03 -4.67 8.36
CA PRO A 123 11.38 -6.07 8.11
C PRO A 123 10.53 -7.08 8.90
N ASN A 124 9.72 -6.58 9.85
CA ASN A 124 8.82 -7.38 10.69
C ASN A 124 7.33 -7.09 10.42
N GLY A 125 7.02 -6.19 9.48
CA GLY A 125 5.65 -5.79 9.17
C GLY A 125 4.83 -6.84 8.40
N LYS A 126 3.49 -6.70 8.42
CA LYS A 126 2.59 -7.58 7.65
C LYS A 126 2.84 -7.49 6.14
N ALA A 127 3.19 -6.29 5.65
CA ALA A 127 3.50 -6.05 4.24
C ALA A 127 4.70 -6.88 3.76
N ILE A 128 5.82 -6.86 4.50
CA ILE A 128 7.02 -7.60 4.10
C ILE A 128 6.81 -9.11 4.14
N ALA A 129 6.00 -9.62 5.07
CA ALA A 129 5.65 -11.03 5.14
C ALA A 129 4.91 -11.49 3.86
N ALA A 130 3.94 -10.70 3.39
CA ALA A 130 3.24 -10.97 2.13
C ALA A 130 4.18 -10.89 0.91
N ILE A 131 5.01 -9.84 0.85
CA ILE A 131 5.96 -9.63 -0.25
C ILE A 131 6.99 -10.77 -0.35
N ARG A 132 7.52 -11.25 0.79
CA ARG A 132 8.43 -12.40 0.83
C ARG A 132 7.77 -13.69 0.32
N GLY A 133 6.46 -13.83 0.51
CA GLY A 133 5.65 -14.89 -0.09
C GLY A 133 5.28 -14.66 -1.55
N GLY A 134 5.76 -13.58 -2.19
CA GLY A 134 5.40 -13.19 -3.56
C GLY A 134 4.00 -12.59 -3.71
N GLY A 135 3.31 -12.33 -2.60
CA GLY A 135 1.93 -11.82 -2.57
C GLY A 135 1.83 -10.31 -2.36
N ALA A 136 0.63 -9.79 -2.56
CA ALA A 136 0.28 -8.41 -2.24
C ALA A 136 -0.21 -8.27 -0.80
N TYR A 137 -0.07 -7.08 -0.22
CA TYR A 137 -0.67 -6.72 1.06
C TYR A 137 -1.49 -5.45 0.91
N TYR A 138 -2.73 -5.49 1.39
CA TYR A 138 -3.61 -4.33 1.48
C TYR A 138 -4.15 -4.25 2.91
N GLY A 139 -3.92 -3.13 3.58
CA GLY A 139 -4.30 -2.98 4.97
C GLY A 139 -3.62 -1.81 5.68
N ASP A 140 -3.82 -1.76 6.99
CA ASP A 140 -3.28 -0.68 7.82
C ASP A 140 -1.76 -0.80 7.99
N ALA A 141 -1.07 0.34 7.93
CA ALA A 141 0.35 0.44 8.26
C ALA A 141 0.65 1.75 8.99
N ASP A 142 1.65 1.72 9.88
CA ASP A 142 2.27 2.92 10.44
C ASP A 142 3.39 3.39 9.52
N ILE A 143 3.32 4.64 9.07
CA ILE A 143 4.30 5.26 8.20
C ILE A 143 4.83 6.50 8.90
N LEU A 144 6.00 6.35 9.54
CA LEU A 144 6.66 7.43 10.29
C LEU A 144 5.76 8.00 11.41
N GLY A 145 5.12 7.12 12.19
CA GLY A 145 4.26 7.49 13.31
C GLY A 145 2.86 7.96 12.92
N LYS A 146 2.48 7.80 11.65
CA LYS A 146 1.17 8.21 11.11
C LYS A 146 0.47 6.99 10.56
N SER A 147 -0.83 6.85 10.85
CA SER A 147 -1.63 5.71 10.40
C SER A 147 -2.12 5.88 8.97
N TYR A 148 -1.91 4.86 8.14
CA TYR A 148 -2.34 4.82 6.74
C TYR A 148 -3.13 3.55 6.46
N ILE A 149 -4.07 3.63 5.52
CA ILE A 149 -4.48 2.48 4.72
C ILE A 149 -3.54 2.38 3.52
N THR A 150 -3.03 1.19 3.23
CA THR A 150 -1.89 1.01 2.32
C THR A 150 -2.08 -0.19 1.40
N GLY A 151 -1.35 -0.17 0.29
CA GLY A 151 -1.23 -1.26 -0.67
C GLY A 151 0.24 -1.48 -1.01
N TYR A 152 0.69 -2.72 -0.97
CA TYR A 152 2.02 -3.15 -1.32
C TYR A 152 1.94 -4.30 -2.33
N GLU A 153 2.67 -4.20 -3.42
CA GLU A 153 2.75 -5.25 -4.45
C GLU A 153 4.20 -5.48 -4.89
N PRO A 154 4.59 -6.73 -5.19
CA PRO A 154 5.94 -7.02 -5.63
C PRO A 154 6.21 -6.43 -7.02
N ILE A 155 7.39 -5.87 -7.20
CA ILE A 155 7.97 -5.59 -8.52
C ILE A 155 8.75 -6.84 -8.92
N GLN A 156 8.33 -7.50 -9.99
CA GLN A 156 8.98 -8.70 -10.50
C GLN A 156 9.71 -8.42 -11.81
N ASP A 157 10.91 -8.96 -11.97
CA ASP A 157 11.62 -8.92 -13.24
C ASP A 157 11.04 -9.93 -14.27
N SER A 158 11.64 -9.99 -15.46
CA SER A 158 11.21 -10.91 -16.52
C SER A 158 11.32 -12.39 -16.18
N LEU A 159 12.03 -12.75 -15.11
CA LEU A 159 12.18 -14.11 -14.59
C LEU A 159 11.23 -14.39 -13.42
N GLY A 160 10.34 -13.45 -13.07
CA GLY A 160 9.41 -13.56 -11.95
C GLY A 160 10.04 -13.31 -10.58
N ARG A 161 11.30 -12.86 -10.52
CA ARG A 161 12.01 -12.62 -9.25
C ARG A 161 11.58 -11.28 -8.68
N VAL A 162 11.28 -11.24 -7.38
CA VAL A 162 10.96 -9.99 -6.69
C VAL A 162 12.21 -9.13 -6.57
N ILE A 163 12.24 -7.99 -7.26
CA ILE A 163 13.34 -7.03 -7.31
C ILE A 163 13.02 -5.69 -6.63
N GLY A 164 11.77 -5.51 -6.19
CA GLY A 164 11.32 -4.30 -5.51
C GLY A 164 9.88 -4.41 -5.03
N VAL A 165 9.34 -3.30 -4.54
CA VAL A 165 7.96 -3.21 -4.05
C VAL A 165 7.33 -1.89 -4.50
N TYR A 166 6.15 -1.98 -5.10
CA TYR A 166 5.25 -0.83 -5.25
C TYR A 166 4.56 -0.58 -3.92
N TYR A 167 4.45 0.70 -3.54
CA TYR A 167 3.66 1.11 -2.40
C TYR A 167 2.77 2.29 -2.76
N VAL A 168 1.55 2.26 -2.22
CA VAL A 168 0.65 3.41 -2.16
C VAL A 168 -0.04 3.46 -0.80
N GLY A 169 -0.44 4.65 -0.36
CA GLY A 169 -1.17 4.77 0.89
C GLY A 169 -1.88 6.10 1.08
N TYR A 170 -2.98 6.06 1.83
CA TYR A 170 -3.77 7.24 2.20
C TYR A 170 -3.78 7.38 3.72
N PRO A 171 -3.53 8.58 4.26
CA PRO A 171 -3.61 8.80 5.69
C PRO A 171 -5.04 8.51 6.16
N LYS A 172 -5.18 7.79 7.26
CA LYS A 172 -6.48 7.62 7.89
C LYS A 172 -6.83 8.94 8.57
N ALA A 173 -8.05 9.44 8.33
CA ALA A 173 -8.57 10.54 9.13
C ALA A 173 -8.53 10.11 10.60
N GLN A 174 -7.95 10.96 11.46
CA GLN A 174 -8.01 10.78 12.91
C GLN A 174 -9.38 11.22 13.41
#